data_AF-M2PGV6-F1
#
_entry.id   AF-M2PGV6-F1
#
_cell.length_a   1.000
_cell.length_b   1.000
_cell.length_c   1.000
_cell.angle_alpha   90.00
_cell.angle_beta   90.00
_cell.angle_gamma   90.00
#
_symmetry.space_group_name_H-M   'P 1'
#
loop_
_entity.id
_entity.type
_entity.pdbx_description
1 polymer ?
#
loop_
_entity_poly.entity_id
_entity_poly.type
_entity_poly.pdbx_seq_one_letter_code
_entity_poly.pdbx_strand_id
1 'polypeptide(L)'
;MNRVLVFLDAIRDHLDSHAFPSVASVRVGIGPDPVSVQLDTDRLTDVARGLVVWADSLENVTASIWRVPHGGRVHLEVQGRTPCGIPVLVYGGVRFDEATFPDLPAGMRQEMPVFVLRQWNSAGEVAA
;
A
#
# COMPACT_ATOMS: atom_id res chain seq x y z
N MET A 1 -28.79 -6.66 -1.44
CA MET A 1 -27.56 -7.41 -1.09
C MET A 1 -26.67 -6.49 -0.26
N ASN A 2 -26.16 -6.95 0.88
CA ASN A 2 -25.31 -6.13 1.76
C ASN A 2 -23.91 -6.01 1.14
N ARG A 3 -23.56 -4.83 0.62
CA ARG A 3 -22.28 -4.59 -0.06
C ARG A 3 -21.06 -4.82 0.84
N VAL A 4 -21.20 -4.58 2.15
CA VAL A 4 -20.09 -4.79 3.11
C VAL A 4 -19.72 -6.27 3.20
N LEU A 5 -20.71 -7.18 3.20
CA LEU A 5 -20.44 -8.62 3.22
C LEU A 5 -19.74 -9.07 1.93
N VAL A 6 -20.16 -8.54 0.78
CA VAL A 6 -19.49 -8.81 -0.51
C VAL A 6 -18.02 -8.38 -0.49
N PHE A 7 -17.71 -7.21 0.08
CA PHE A 7 -16.33 -6.73 0.17
C PHE A 7 -15.51 -7.55 1.17
N LEU A 8 -16.11 -7.99 2.28
CA LEU A 8 -15.46 -8.89 3.25
C LEU A 8 -15.14 -10.24 2.64
N ASP A 9 -16.07 -10.84 1.89
CA ASP A 9 -15.84 -12.11 1.22
C ASP A 9 -14.76 -11.95 0.15
N ALA A 10 -14.80 -10.88 -0.65
CA ALA A 10 -13.80 -10.61 -1.67
C ALA A 10 -12.38 -10.42 -1.10
N ILE A 11 -12.22 -9.65 -0.01
CA ILE A 11 -10.89 -9.47 0.59
C ILE A 11 -10.41 -10.75 1.27
N ARG A 12 -11.31 -11.52 1.89
CA ARG A 12 -10.97 -12.84 2.45
C ARG A 12 -10.46 -13.77 1.37
N ASP A 13 -11.20 -13.95 0.28
CA ASP A 13 -10.81 -14.82 -0.83
C ASP A 13 -9.48 -14.39 -1.44
N HIS A 14 -9.25 -13.07 -1.56
CA HIS A 14 -7.99 -12.53 -2.07
C HIS A 14 -6.81 -12.84 -1.16
N LEU A 15 -6.99 -12.66 0.16
CA LEU A 15 -5.99 -12.99 1.19
C LEU A 15 -5.70 -14.50 1.26
N ASP A 16 -6.70 -15.35 1.05
CA ASP A 16 -6.53 -16.82 1.02
C ASP A 16 -5.82 -17.30 -0.26
N SER A 17 -5.91 -16.55 -1.35
CA SER A 17 -5.35 -16.93 -2.67
C SER A 17 -3.90 -16.52 -2.89
N HIS A 18 -3.33 -15.66 -2.03
CA HIS A 18 -1.98 -15.12 -2.21
C HIS A 18 -1.19 -15.11 -0.91
N ALA A 19 0.14 -15.30 -1.01
CA ALA A 19 1.04 -15.17 0.12
C ALA A 19 1.39 -13.67 0.35
N PHE A 20 0.57 -12.99 1.16
CA PHE A 20 0.85 -11.59 1.54
C PHE A 20 1.76 -11.49 2.76
N PRO A 21 2.51 -10.37 2.90
CA PRO A 21 3.16 -10.03 4.16
C PRO A 21 2.13 -9.80 5.28
N SER A 22 2.60 -9.77 6.53
CA SER A 22 1.76 -9.46 7.69
C SER A 22 1.03 -8.12 7.52
N VAL A 23 -0.27 -8.12 7.84
CA VAL A 23 -1.13 -6.94 7.80
C VAL A 23 -1.53 -6.56 9.22
N ALA A 24 -1.42 -5.28 9.56
CA ALA A 24 -1.78 -4.76 10.87
C ALA A 24 -3.30 -4.54 10.99
N SER A 25 -3.95 -4.16 9.89
CA SER A 25 -5.40 -3.99 9.87
C SER A 25 -5.98 -4.14 8.46
N VAL A 26 -7.23 -4.61 8.42
CA VAL A 26 -8.10 -4.57 7.24
C VAL A 26 -9.36 -3.82 7.62
N ARG A 27 -9.71 -2.78 6.86
CA ARG A 27 -10.93 -2.01 7.02
C ARG A 27 -11.83 -2.24 5.81
N VAL A 28 -13.10 -2.54 6.07
CA VAL A 28 -14.14 -2.62 5.04
C VAL A 28 -15.23 -1.60 5.31
N GLY A 29 -15.66 -0.86 4.29
CA GLY A 29 -16.65 0.20 4.40
C GLY A 29 -17.38 0.50 3.10
N ILE A 30 -18.12 1.61 3.09
CA ILE A 30 -18.95 2.07 1.95
C ILE A 30 -18.39 3.32 1.25
N GLY A 31 -17.14 3.67 1.57
CA GLY A 31 -16.45 4.84 1.03
C GLY A 31 -15.86 4.62 -0.37
N PRO A 32 -15.11 5.61 -0.89
CA PRO A 32 -14.41 5.51 -2.17
C PRO A 32 -13.38 4.37 -2.18
N ASP A 33 -12.77 4.09 -1.04
CA ASP A 33 -11.89 2.94 -0.79
C ASP A 33 -12.65 1.93 0.09
N PRO A 34 -13.50 1.07 -0.50
CA PRO A 34 -14.34 0.14 0.25
C PRO A 34 -13.53 -0.90 1.02
N VAL A 35 -12.30 -1.19 0.59
CA VAL A 35 -11.35 -2.04 1.30
C VAL A 35 -10.03 -1.28 1.45
N SER A 36 -9.53 -1.20 2.68
CA SER A 36 -8.21 -0.64 2.97
C SER A 36 -7.40 -1.61 3.84
N VAL A 37 -6.14 -1.82 3.47
CA VAL A 37 -5.23 -2.74 4.17
C VAL A 37 -3.99 -1.97 4.62
N GLN A 38 -3.64 -2.10 5.90
CA GLN A 38 -2.41 -1.54 6.44
C GLN A 38 -1.37 -2.64 6.65
N LEU A 39 -0.17 -2.45 6.14
CA LEU A 39 0.97 -3.35 6.37
C LEU A 39 1.48 -3.25 7.82
N ASP A 40 1.95 -4.37 8.36
CA ASP A 40 2.50 -4.49 9.72
C ASP A 40 4.01 -4.24 9.79
N THR A 41 4.47 -3.18 9.14
CA THR A 41 5.89 -2.78 9.13
C THR A 41 6.03 -1.29 8.83
N ASP A 42 7.10 -0.68 9.34
CA ASP A 42 7.44 0.72 9.13
C ASP A 42 8.83 0.95 8.53
N ARG A 43 9.54 -0.14 8.17
CA ARG A 43 10.79 -0.07 7.43
C ARG A 43 10.51 0.11 5.94
N LEU A 44 11.19 1.05 5.30
CA LEU A 44 10.94 1.37 3.89
C LEU A 44 11.07 0.16 2.96
N THR A 45 12.12 -0.64 3.13
CA THR A 45 12.34 -1.86 2.33
C THR A 45 11.19 -2.85 2.47
N ASP A 46 10.71 -3.06 3.69
CA ASP A 46 9.65 -4.04 3.98
C ASP A 46 8.28 -3.53 3.53
N VAL A 47 8.00 -2.24 3.71
CA VAL A 47 6.80 -1.58 3.17
C VAL A 47 6.81 -1.67 1.65
N ALA A 48 7.91 -1.30 0.99
CA ALA A 48 8.03 -1.33 -0.46
C ALA A 48 7.87 -2.76 -1.01
N ARG A 49 8.51 -3.75 -0.38
CA ARG A 49 8.32 -5.17 -0.70
C ARG A 49 6.85 -5.58 -0.60
N GLY A 50 6.20 -5.25 0.51
CA GLY A 50 4.81 -5.61 0.72
C GLY A 50 3.88 -4.98 -0.31
N LEU A 51 4.08 -3.69 -0.61
CA LEU A 51 3.31 -2.99 -1.63
C LEU A 51 3.53 -3.54 -3.04
N VAL A 52 4.74 -4.03 -3.36
CA VAL A 52 5.01 -4.72 -4.64
C VAL A 52 4.24 -6.03 -4.73
N VAL A 53 4.23 -6.86 -3.68
CA VAL A 53 3.44 -8.11 -3.66
C VAL A 53 1.95 -7.82 -3.86
N TRP A 54 1.44 -6.79 -3.20
CA TRP A 54 0.06 -6.36 -3.41
C TRP A 54 -0.19 -5.83 -4.82
N ALA A 55 0.70 -5.00 -5.37
CA ALA A 55 0.60 -4.49 -6.73
C ALA A 55 0.57 -5.63 -7.78
N ASP A 56 1.39 -6.67 -7.60
CA ASP A 56 1.43 -7.80 -8.53
C ASP A 56 0.16 -8.69 -8.43
N SER A 57 -0.60 -8.60 -7.33
CA SER A 57 -1.88 -9.34 -7.13
C SER A 57 -3.13 -8.59 -7.63
N LEU A 58 -3.00 -7.30 -7.94
CA LEU A 58 -4.14 -6.42 -8.24
C LEU A 58 -4.14 -6.00 -9.71
N GLU A 59 -5.32 -5.62 -10.20
CA GLU A 59 -5.52 -5.06 -11.54
C GLU A 59 -5.57 -3.53 -11.49
N ASN A 60 -5.15 -2.87 -12.58
CA ASN A 60 -5.19 -1.41 -12.77
C ASN A 60 -4.48 -0.62 -11.67
N VAL A 61 -3.27 -1.06 -11.31
CA VAL A 61 -2.56 -0.55 -10.14
C VAL A 61 -2.01 0.86 -10.36
N THR A 62 -2.22 1.73 -9.38
CA THR A 62 -1.53 3.00 -9.21
C THR A 62 -0.78 3.01 -7.88
N ALA A 63 0.27 3.83 -7.79
CA ALA A 63 1.00 4.05 -6.54
C ALA A 63 1.09 5.54 -6.23
N SER A 64 1.10 5.86 -4.93
CA SER A 64 1.28 7.23 -4.47
C SER A 64 2.07 7.28 -3.18
N ILE A 65 2.65 8.45 -2.93
CA ILE A 65 3.28 8.81 -1.67
C ILE A 65 2.55 10.00 -1.08
N TRP A 66 2.42 10.01 0.24
CA TRP A 66 1.79 11.09 0.97
C TRP A 66 2.53 11.38 2.26
N ARG A 67 3.08 12.59 2.40
CA ARG A 67 3.65 13.02 3.68
C ARG A 67 2.53 13.53 4.57
N VAL A 68 2.36 12.94 5.74
CA VAL A 68 1.28 13.33 6.65
C VAL A 68 1.45 14.79 7.10
N PRO A 69 0.37 15.53 7.42
CA PRO A 69 0.45 16.95 7.76
C PRO A 69 1.39 17.29 8.92
N HIS A 70 1.55 16.38 9.90
CA HIS A 70 2.49 16.54 11.02
C HIS A 70 3.96 16.25 10.63
N GLY A 71 4.25 15.95 9.35
CA GLY A 71 5.56 15.96 8.73
C GLY A 71 6.51 14.80 9.03
N GLY A 72 6.30 14.05 10.12
CA GLY A 72 7.23 13.02 10.61
C GLY A 72 7.09 11.63 9.96
N ARG A 73 6.04 11.38 9.17
CA ARG A 73 5.83 10.11 8.47
C ARG A 73 5.42 10.29 7.02
N VAL A 74 5.73 9.29 6.22
CA VAL A 74 5.29 9.18 4.82
C VAL A 74 4.47 7.90 4.68
N HIS A 75 3.30 8.00 4.07
CA HIS A 75 2.52 6.86 3.64
C HIS A 75 2.89 6.52 2.21
N LEU A 76 3.20 5.26 1.99
CA LEU A 76 3.33 4.68 0.67
C LEU A 76 2.07 3.86 0.42
N GLU A 77 1.46 4.05 -0.74
CA GLU A 77 0.14 3.49 -1.03
C GLU A 77 0.13 2.87 -2.43
N VAL A 78 -0.54 1.73 -2.58
CA VAL A 78 -0.98 1.21 -3.88
C VAL A 78 -2.49 1.08 -3.89
N GLN A 79 -3.11 1.48 -4.99
CA GLN A 79 -4.53 1.29 -5.24
C GLN A 79 -4.70 0.40 -6.46
N GLY A 80 -5.67 -0.50 -6.41
CA GLY A 80 -5.99 -1.39 -7.52
C GLY A 80 -7.34 -2.05 -7.32
N ARG A 81 -7.60 -3.10 -8.08
CA ARG A 81 -8.79 -3.93 -7.95
C ARG A 81 -8.41 -5.39 -7.77
N THR A 82 -9.13 -6.11 -6.92
CA THR A 82 -9.06 -7.58 -6.93
C THR A 82 -9.53 -8.13 -8.28
N PRO A 83 -9.23 -9.39 -8.64
CA PRO A 83 -9.72 -10.01 -9.88
C PRO A 83 -11.25 -10.03 -10.01
N CYS A 84 -11.99 -9.96 -8.89
CA CYS A 84 -13.45 -9.83 -8.89
C CYS A 84 -13.95 -8.36 -8.98
N GLY A 85 -13.04 -7.41 -9.21
CA GLY A 85 -13.35 -6.00 -9.48
C GLY A 85 -13.51 -5.11 -8.25
N ILE A 86 -13.21 -5.61 -7.04
CA ILE A 86 -13.37 -4.83 -5.80
C ILE A 86 -12.17 -3.90 -5.61
N PRO A 87 -12.37 -2.57 -5.46
CA PRO A 87 -11.27 -1.65 -5.20
C PRO A 87 -10.61 -1.90 -3.84
N VAL A 88 -9.28 -1.90 -3.83
CA VAL A 88 -8.46 -2.08 -2.63
C VAL A 88 -7.38 -1.00 -2.59
N LEU A 89 -7.26 -0.35 -1.44
CA LEU A 89 -6.15 0.52 -1.08
C LEU A 89 -5.25 -0.22 -0.10
N VAL A 90 -3.96 -0.34 -0.40
CA VAL A 90 -2.97 -0.93 0.51
C VAL A 90 -1.94 0.13 0.86
N TYR A 91 -1.60 0.26 2.13
CA TYR A 91 -0.64 1.27 2.56
C TYR A 91 0.27 0.82 3.69
N GLY A 92 1.43 1.45 3.77
CA GLY A 92 2.38 1.33 4.88
C GLY A 92 2.96 2.69 5.22
N GLY A 93 3.24 2.91 6.50
CA GLY A 93 3.76 4.17 7.01
C GLY A 93 5.24 4.06 7.40
N VAL A 94 6.09 4.90 6.84
CA VAL A 94 7.53 4.96 7.15
C VAL A 94 7.89 6.29 7.80
N ARG A 95 9.05 6.37 8.44
CA ARG A 95 9.59 7.65 8.90
C ARG A 95 9.98 8.52 7.72
N PHE A 96 9.70 9.81 7.82
CA PHE A 96 10.20 10.77 6.84
C PHE A 96 11.72 10.91 6.98
N ASP A 97 12.42 10.80 5.86
CA ASP A 97 13.84 11.09 5.70
C ASP A 97 14.00 11.92 4.42
N GLU A 98 14.64 13.09 4.52
CA GLU A 98 14.75 14.05 3.42
C GLU A 98 15.64 13.53 2.29
N ALA A 99 16.66 12.72 2.61
CA ALA A 99 17.51 12.10 1.60
C ALA A 99 16.73 11.08 0.75
N THR A 100 15.76 10.40 1.35
CA THR A 100 14.94 9.39 0.68
C THR A 100 13.71 9.99 -0.02
N PHE A 101 13.10 11.03 0.56
CA PHE A 101 11.91 11.70 0.04
C PHE A 101 12.18 13.19 -0.23
N PRO A 102 13.07 13.50 -1.20
CA PRO A 102 13.29 14.88 -1.60
C PRO A 102 12.01 15.46 -2.19
N ASP A 103 11.80 16.76 -2.00
CA ASP A 103 10.69 17.51 -2.62
C ASP A 103 9.28 16.99 -2.27
N LEU A 104 9.11 16.39 -1.09
CA LEU A 104 7.80 15.99 -0.55
C LEU A 104 7.40 16.87 0.66
N PRO A 105 6.72 18.01 0.45
CA PRO A 105 6.25 18.87 1.54
C PRO A 105 5.22 18.17 2.44
N ALA A 106 5.13 18.59 3.69
CA ALA A 106 4.13 18.08 4.62
C ALA A 106 2.71 18.33 4.09
N GLY A 107 1.86 17.30 4.16
CA GLY A 107 0.48 17.33 3.65
C GLY A 107 0.35 17.00 2.16
N MET A 108 1.44 16.99 1.39
CA MET A 108 1.39 16.77 -0.05
C MET A 108 1.32 15.28 -0.40
N ARG A 109 0.45 14.97 -1.37
CA ARG A 109 0.34 13.66 -2.01
C ARG A 109 0.85 13.76 -3.44
N GLN A 110 1.61 12.77 -3.87
CA GLN A 110 2.18 12.70 -5.21
C GLN A 110 2.01 11.28 -5.75
N GLU A 111 1.60 11.16 -7.02
CA GLU A 111 1.62 9.88 -7.72
C GLU A 111 3.05 9.48 -8.05
N MET A 112 3.34 8.18 -7.96
CA MET A 112 4.61 7.64 -8.36
C MET A 112 4.45 6.37 -9.19
N PRO A 113 5.40 6.06 -10.07
CA PRO A 113 5.44 4.77 -10.74
C PRO A 113 5.69 3.63 -9.74
N VAL A 114 5.01 2.48 -9.94
CA VAL A 114 5.22 1.27 -9.12
C VAL A 114 6.69 0.79 -9.13
N PHE A 115 7.45 1.06 -10.20
CA PHE A 115 8.86 0.66 -10.26
C PHE A 115 9.72 1.31 -9.16
N VAL A 116 9.33 2.48 -8.62
CA VAL A 116 10.04 3.13 -7.52
C VAL A 116 9.99 2.25 -6.26
N LEU A 117 8.85 1.60 -5.98
CA LEU A 117 8.74 0.61 -4.90
C LEU A 117 9.70 -0.57 -5.11
N ARG A 118 9.86 -1.02 -6.36
CA ARG A 118 10.81 -2.11 -6.70
C ARG A 118 12.27 -1.69 -6.48
N GLN A 119 12.61 -0.42 -6.70
CA GLN A 119 13.93 0.11 -6.40
C GLN A 119 14.20 0.15 -4.89
N TRP A 120 13.24 0.58 -4.08
CA TRP A 120 13.39 0.54 -2.62
C TRP A 120 13.43 -0.88 -2.04
N ASN A 121 12.80 -1.86 -2.70
CA ASN A 121 12.93 -3.27 -2.33
C ASN A 121 14.34 -3.82 -2.61
N SER A 122 14.97 -3.43 -3.73
CA SER A 122 16.29 -3.95 -4.14
C SER A 122 17.47 -3.24 -3.46
N ALA A 123 17.32 -1.98 -3.03
CA ALA A 123 18.36 -1.24 -2.33
C ALA A 123 18.84 -1.90 -1.01
N GLY A 124 18.02 -2.77 -0.40
CA GLY A 124 18.40 -3.53 0.78
C GLY A 124 19.24 -4.79 0.50
N GLU A 125 19.31 -5.27 -0.75
CA GLU A 125 20.05 -6.50 -1.10
C GLU A 125 21.54 -6.27 -1.39
N VAL A 126 21.96 -5.03 -1.64
CA VAL A 126 23.36 -4.69 -2.00
C VAL A 126 24.24 -4.37 -0.78
N ALA A 127 23.67 -4.40 0.43
CA ALA A 127 24.35 -4.02 1.67
C ALA A 127 24.52 -5.18 2.68
N ALA A 128 24.33 -6.43 2.25
CA ALA A 128 24.47 -7.63 3.09
C ALA A 128 25.62 -8.54 2.63
#